data_AF-A0A7V8NNH8-F1
#
_entry.id   AF-A0A7V8NNH8-F1
#
_cell.length_a   1.000
_cell.length_b   1.000
_cell.length_c   1.000
_cell.angle_alpha   90.00
_cell.angle_beta   90.00
_cell.angle_gamma   90.00
#
_symmetry.space_group_name_H-M   'P 1'
#
loop_
_entity.id
_entity.type
_entity.pdbx_description
1 polymer ?
#
loop_
_entity_poly.entity_id
_entity_poly.type
_entity_poly.pdbx_seq_one_letter_code
_entity_poly.pdbx_strand_id
1 'polypeptide(L)'
;MQGTAHTWRNTETYGSGWPSNAGGRLVGSLSTLPYALAEAEQNFLIPSQTQALIWGDLVPQMILSAKIPRWWKVTPSQLHWVGLHLRYGRGLLAEAAFDPALRGEVLEALGQLAAPVRTKDVEQLLELGDAQNAVERVTPSELFLLAREVTTRHRDETSPVGSEIQRLAQDSPQEVNYEAISRAFGTPKPTLANSYEPELLNLRTFPTLMGYSSRIMAESWESNTLYWAALADELALAPAELNVRIPQWTQQLVEHIFASHLEDWPAVLKSLRLVGDDVRSKSRAARATDPKTAAFLDFPNR
;
A
#
# COMPACT_ATOMS: atom_id res chain seq x y z
N MET A 1 24.44 -32.40 17.44
CA MET A 1 23.47 -32.03 18.49
C MET A 1 22.11 -32.57 18.08
N GLN A 2 21.70 -33.68 18.69
CA GLN A 2 20.37 -34.29 18.56
C GLN A 2 19.46 -33.69 19.65
N GLY A 3 18.22 -33.35 19.29
CA GLY A 3 17.12 -33.29 20.27
C GLY A 3 16.57 -31.93 20.68
N THR A 4 16.89 -30.81 20.02
CA THR A 4 16.06 -29.61 20.17
C THR A 4 14.80 -29.75 19.31
N ALA A 5 13.61 -29.64 19.91
CA ALA A 5 12.34 -29.64 19.19
C ALA A 5 12.23 -28.39 18.31
N HIS A 6 12.87 -28.40 17.14
CA HIS A 6 12.81 -27.33 16.16
C HIS A 6 11.42 -27.22 15.50
N THR A 7 10.59 -28.25 15.61
CA THR A 7 9.26 -28.34 14.99
C THR A 7 8.32 -27.19 15.36
N TRP A 8 8.51 -26.57 16.52
CA TRP A 8 7.66 -25.47 17.02
C TRP A 8 8.36 -24.10 17.04
N ARG A 9 9.61 -24.01 16.58
CA ARG A 9 10.30 -22.72 16.44
C ARG A 9 9.94 -22.06 15.12
N ASN A 10 10.13 -20.75 15.00
CA ASN A 10 10.00 -20.07 13.71
C ASN A 10 10.88 -20.77 12.67
N THR A 11 10.36 -20.95 11.45
CA THR A 11 11.18 -21.29 10.28
C THR A 11 12.22 -20.20 10.08
N GLU A 12 13.47 -20.64 9.97
CA GLU A 12 14.64 -19.81 9.67
C GLU A 12 15.40 -20.43 8.50
N THR A 13 16.09 -19.58 7.75
CA THR A 13 17.05 -20.04 6.73
C THR A 13 18.36 -20.43 7.43
N TYR A 14 18.66 -21.73 7.47
CA TYR A 14 19.86 -22.27 8.10
C TYR A 14 20.91 -22.66 7.06
N GLY A 15 22.18 -22.45 7.38
CA GLY A 15 23.29 -22.84 6.50
C GLY A 15 23.41 -21.98 5.24
N SER A 16 22.88 -20.75 5.25
CA SER A 16 23.17 -19.73 4.26
C SER A 16 24.48 -19.01 4.59
N GLY A 17 25.29 -18.70 3.56
CA GLY A 17 26.56 -17.98 3.69
C GLY A 17 27.80 -18.88 3.72
N TRP A 18 28.97 -18.26 3.55
CA TRP A 18 30.26 -18.95 3.55
C TRP A 18 30.56 -19.52 4.96
N PRO A 19 31.02 -20.77 5.14
CA PRO A 19 31.52 -21.74 4.15
C PRO A 19 30.50 -22.83 3.76
N SER A 20 29.19 -22.57 3.86
CA SER A 20 28.17 -23.59 3.63
C SER A 20 27.97 -23.83 2.13
N ASN A 21 28.61 -24.87 1.58
CA ASN A 21 28.64 -25.18 0.15
C ASN A 21 27.37 -25.90 -0.37
N ALA A 22 26.39 -26.20 0.49
CA ALA A 22 25.24 -27.04 0.15
C ALA A 22 23.93 -26.25 -0.09
N GLY A 23 23.99 -24.91 -0.09
CA GLY A 23 22.81 -24.05 -0.12
C GLY A 23 22.10 -23.97 1.23
N GLY A 24 21.33 -22.89 1.42
CA GLY A 24 20.51 -22.70 2.62
C GLY A 24 19.35 -23.71 2.65
N ARG A 25 18.97 -24.16 3.85
CA ARG A 25 17.80 -25.00 4.09
C ARG A 25 16.86 -24.35 5.09
N LEU A 26 15.56 -24.55 4.91
CA LEU A 26 14.55 -24.06 5.85
C LEU A 26 14.41 -25.06 7.00
N VAL A 27 14.50 -24.58 8.23
CA VAL A 27 14.36 -25.40 9.44
C VAL A 27 13.40 -24.69 10.39
N GLY A 28 12.37 -25.39 10.87
CA GLY A 28 11.42 -24.86 11.84
C GLY A 28 9.97 -25.25 11.55
N SER A 29 9.05 -24.47 12.10
CA SER A 29 7.59 -24.61 11.97
C SER A 29 7.06 -24.03 10.66
N LEU A 30 6.12 -24.74 10.02
CA LEU A 30 5.42 -24.27 8.82
C LEU A 30 4.67 -22.95 9.03
N SER A 31 4.38 -22.58 10.29
CA SER A 31 3.68 -21.34 10.62
C SER A 31 4.41 -20.08 10.15
N THR A 32 5.74 -20.06 10.08
CA THR A 32 6.49 -18.89 9.58
C THR A 32 7.21 -19.12 8.26
N LEU A 33 6.90 -20.24 7.60
CA LEU A 33 7.48 -20.61 6.31
C LEU A 33 7.32 -19.52 5.24
N PRO A 34 6.15 -18.85 5.08
CA PRO A 34 6.02 -17.81 4.06
C PRO A 34 7.05 -16.70 4.24
N TYR A 35 7.24 -16.22 5.48
CA TYR A 35 8.18 -15.14 5.75
C TYR A 35 9.62 -15.56 5.51
N ALA A 36 10.02 -16.75 5.95
CA ALA A 36 11.37 -17.27 5.71
C ALA A 36 11.67 -17.47 4.21
N LEU A 37 10.66 -17.85 3.41
CA LEU A 37 10.78 -17.88 1.95
C LEU A 37 10.97 -16.48 1.36
N ALA A 38 10.20 -15.50 1.82
CA ALA A 38 10.33 -14.12 1.38
C ALA A 38 11.68 -13.50 1.80
N GLU A 39 12.20 -13.85 2.97
CA GLU A 39 13.56 -13.49 3.42
C GLU A 39 14.65 -14.11 2.56
N ALA A 40 14.45 -15.32 2.04
CA ALA A 40 15.39 -15.90 1.09
C ALA A 40 15.25 -15.23 -0.30
N GLU A 41 14.02 -14.98 -0.75
CA GLU A 41 13.69 -14.37 -2.03
C GLU A 41 14.26 -12.95 -2.17
N GLN A 42 14.25 -12.15 -1.09
CA GLN A 42 14.76 -10.78 -1.12
C GLN A 42 16.23 -10.69 -1.58
N ASN A 43 17.03 -11.74 -1.39
CA ASN A 43 18.45 -11.76 -1.79
C ASN A 43 18.65 -11.88 -3.31
N PHE A 44 17.60 -12.22 -4.05
CA PHE A 44 17.61 -12.28 -5.51
C PHE A 44 17.13 -10.97 -6.16
N LEU A 45 16.64 -10.02 -5.35
CA LEU A 45 16.23 -8.70 -5.83
C LEU A 45 17.46 -7.79 -5.93
N ILE A 46 17.55 -7.05 -7.03
CA ILE A 46 18.69 -6.16 -7.30
C ILE A 46 18.23 -4.72 -7.09
N PRO A 47 18.67 -4.04 -6.02
CA PRO A 47 18.31 -2.65 -5.83
C PRO A 47 18.96 -1.79 -6.92
N SER A 48 18.21 -0.81 -7.42
CA SER A 48 18.68 0.17 -8.40
C SER A 48 19.68 1.17 -7.81
N GLN A 49 19.77 1.23 -6.48
CA GLN A 49 20.63 2.11 -5.69
C GLN A 49 21.27 1.31 -4.55
N THR A 50 22.04 1.96 -3.68
CA THR A 50 22.55 1.32 -2.44
C THR A 50 21.38 0.74 -1.64
N GLN A 51 21.50 -0.53 -1.24
CA GLN A 51 20.48 -1.22 -0.48
C GLN A 51 20.14 -0.46 0.80
N ALA A 52 18.86 -0.20 1.00
CA ALA A 52 18.38 0.52 2.17
C ALA A 52 18.54 -0.31 3.46
N LEU A 53 18.80 0.37 4.58
CA LEU A 53 18.91 -0.29 5.88
C LEU A 53 17.59 -0.95 6.32
N ILE A 54 16.45 -0.40 5.89
CA ILE A 54 15.10 -0.90 6.20
C ILE A 54 14.77 -2.24 5.52
N TRP A 55 15.62 -2.68 4.57
CA TRP A 55 15.33 -3.74 3.62
C TRP A 55 15.01 -5.09 4.26
N GLY A 56 15.81 -5.50 5.26
CA GLY A 56 15.80 -6.87 5.80
C GLY A 56 14.44 -7.32 6.34
N ASP A 57 13.68 -6.42 6.96
CA ASP A 57 12.34 -6.73 7.50
C ASP A 57 11.21 -6.24 6.58
N LEU A 58 11.42 -5.12 5.88
CA LEU A 58 10.38 -4.51 5.06
C LEU A 58 10.09 -5.32 3.80
N VAL A 59 11.13 -5.74 3.09
CA VAL A 59 11.00 -6.41 1.80
C VAL A 59 10.29 -7.75 1.92
N PRO A 60 10.63 -8.64 2.88
CA PRO A 60 9.88 -9.87 3.08
C PRO A 60 8.38 -9.61 3.28
N GLN A 61 8.02 -8.61 4.10
CA GLN A 61 6.62 -8.26 4.32
C GLN A 61 5.93 -7.74 3.05
N MET A 62 6.62 -6.96 2.21
CA MET A 62 6.08 -6.51 0.93
C MET A 62 5.86 -7.65 -0.05
N ILE A 63 6.80 -8.59 -0.16
CA ILE A 63 6.68 -9.79 -1.00
C ILE A 63 5.44 -10.59 -0.56
N LEU A 64 5.30 -10.84 0.75
CA LEU A 64 4.14 -11.54 1.30
C LEU A 64 2.83 -10.83 0.97
N SER A 65 2.78 -9.51 1.18
CA SER A 65 1.60 -8.69 0.93
C SER A 65 1.21 -8.66 -0.55
N ALA A 66 2.14 -8.88 -1.48
CA ALA A 66 1.85 -8.95 -2.90
C ALA A 66 1.41 -10.36 -3.37
N LYS A 67 1.84 -11.41 -2.68
CA LYS A 67 1.71 -12.82 -3.13
C LYS A 67 0.68 -13.64 -2.35
N ILE A 68 0.47 -13.35 -1.06
CA ILE A 68 -0.47 -14.08 -0.20
C ILE A 68 -1.93 -13.71 -0.49
N PRO A 69 -2.30 -12.42 -0.65
CA PRO A 69 -3.68 -12.08 -0.96
C PRO A 69 -4.15 -12.74 -2.26
N ARG A 70 -5.40 -13.18 -2.25
CA ARG A 70 -6.01 -13.95 -3.34
C ARG A 70 -6.87 -13.05 -4.21
N TRP A 71 -6.23 -12.30 -5.11
CA TRP A 71 -6.89 -11.28 -5.93
C TRP A 71 -8.00 -11.83 -6.84
N TRP A 72 -8.05 -13.14 -7.10
CA TRP A 72 -9.13 -13.79 -7.84
C TRP A 72 -10.52 -13.69 -7.19
N LYS A 73 -10.61 -13.33 -5.90
CA LYS A 73 -11.89 -13.06 -5.22
C LYS A 73 -12.28 -11.58 -5.24
N VAL A 74 -11.43 -10.70 -5.75
CA VAL A 74 -11.70 -9.27 -5.80
C VAL A 74 -12.68 -8.97 -6.92
N THR A 75 -13.71 -8.19 -6.61
CA THR A 75 -14.70 -7.76 -7.60
C THR A 75 -14.36 -6.37 -8.16
N PRO A 76 -14.85 -6.02 -9.37
CA PRO A 76 -14.67 -4.67 -9.93
C PRO A 76 -15.21 -3.58 -8.99
N SER A 77 -16.33 -3.84 -8.31
CA SER A 77 -16.92 -2.93 -7.33
C SER A 77 -15.99 -2.68 -6.15
N GLN A 78 -15.33 -3.71 -5.63
CA GLN A 78 -14.33 -3.57 -4.56
C GLN A 78 -13.12 -2.75 -5.00
N LEU A 79 -12.61 -3.03 -6.20
CA LEU A 79 -11.47 -2.30 -6.78
C LEU A 79 -11.81 -0.81 -6.94
N HIS A 80 -12.96 -0.53 -7.54
CA HIS A 80 -13.45 0.82 -7.76
C HIS A 80 -13.68 1.57 -6.45
N TRP A 81 -14.30 0.91 -5.47
CA TRP A 81 -14.56 1.50 -4.17
C TRP A 81 -13.28 1.92 -3.44
N VAL A 82 -12.20 1.13 -3.51
CA VAL A 82 -10.88 1.52 -2.99
C VAL A 82 -10.31 2.71 -3.78
N GLY A 83 -10.41 2.69 -5.11
CA GLY A 83 -10.01 3.81 -5.97
C GLY A 83 -10.70 5.13 -5.59
N LEU A 84 -12.00 5.08 -5.35
CA LEU A 84 -12.80 6.22 -4.90
C LEU A 84 -12.34 6.76 -3.55
N HIS A 85 -12.04 5.90 -2.57
CA HIS A 85 -11.54 6.34 -1.27
C HIS A 85 -10.23 7.11 -1.39
N LEU A 86 -9.27 6.58 -2.14
CA LEU A 86 -7.97 7.24 -2.31
C LEU A 86 -8.12 8.55 -3.11
N ARG A 87 -9.01 8.59 -4.10
CA ARG A 87 -9.32 9.82 -4.84
C ARG A 87 -10.00 10.85 -3.95
N TYR A 88 -10.96 10.43 -3.12
CA TYR A 88 -11.68 11.30 -2.22
C TYR A 88 -10.77 11.87 -1.14
N GLY A 89 -9.94 11.04 -0.50
CA GLY A 89 -8.95 11.50 0.49
C GLY A 89 -7.97 12.53 -0.06
N ARG A 90 -7.53 12.38 -1.32
CA ARG A 90 -6.73 13.41 -2.01
C ARG A 90 -7.53 14.69 -2.27
N GLY A 91 -8.78 14.56 -2.68
CA GLY A 91 -9.69 15.69 -2.88
C GLY A 91 -9.89 16.49 -1.59
N LEU A 92 -10.11 15.80 -0.46
CA LEU A 92 -10.27 16.42 0.86
C LEU A 92 -9.02 17.20 1.29
N LEU A 93 -7.82 16.68 1.04
CA LEU A 93 -6.58 17.43 1.30
C LEU A 93 -6.48 18.68 0.40
N ALA A 94 -6.87 18.58 -0.86
CA ALA A 94 -6.85 19.72 -1.77
C ALA A 94 -7.87 20.80 -1.37
N GLU A 95 -9.07 20.40 -0.94
CA GLU A 95 -10.12 21.32 -0.49
C GLU A 95 -9.77 21.96 0.86
N ALA A 96 -9.19 21.20 1.78
CA ALA A 96 -8.68 21.69 3.07
C ALA A 96 -7.64 22.80 2.93
N ALA A 97 -6.93 22.89 1.80
CA ALA A 97 -6.04 24.01 1.53
C ALA A 97 -6.79 25.35 1.43
N PHE A 98 -8.06 25.33 1.02
CA PHE A 98 -8.88 26.52 0.79
C PHE A 98 -10.00 26.72 1.81
N ASP A 99 -10.46 25.65 2.46
CA ASP A 99 -11.48 25.69 3.51
C ASP A 99 -10.86 25.43 4.90
N PRO A 100 -10.76 26.46 5.78
CA PRO A 100 -10.24 26.30 7.13
C PRO A 100 -11.06 25.37 8.03
N ALA A 101 -12.38 25.29 7.83
CA ALA A 101 -13.24 24.41 8.63
C ALA A 101 -12.94 22.95 8.29
N LEU A 102 -12.98 22.61 6.99
CA LEU A 102 -12.60 21.29 6.52
C LEU A 102 -11.15 20.93 6.88
N ARG A 103 -10.22 21.90 6.84
CA ARG A 103 -8.83 21.69 7.26
C ARG A 103 -8.73 21.21 8.70
N GLY A 104 -9.47 21.82 9.62
CA GLY A 104 -9.52 21.40 11.01
C GLY A 104 -9.93 19.94 11.15
N GLU A 105 -10.98 19.52 10.43
CA GLU A 105 -11.46 18.14 10.47
C GLU A 105 -10.50 17.13 9.85
N VAL A 106 -9.89 17.47 8.71
CA VAL A 106 -8.90 16.63 8.03
C VAL A 106 -7.69 16.43 8.93
N LEU A 107 -7.20 17.49 9.58
CA LEU A 107 -6.07 17.42 10.51
C LEU A 107 -6.40 16.64 11.78
N GLU A 108 -7.63 16.75 12.29
CA GLU A 108 -8.08 15.95 13.42
C GLU A 108 -8.09 14.45 13.07
N ALA A 109 -8.70 14.09 11.93
CA ALA A 109 -8.72 12.72 11.44
C ALA A 109 -7.32 12.18 11.18
N LEU A 110 -6.47 12.96 10.50
CA LEU A 110 -5.08 12.58 10.23
C LEU A 110 -4.25 12.46 11.51
N GLY A 111 -4.50 13.31 12.52
CA GLY A 111 -3.82 13.25 13.83
C GLY A 111 -4.08 11.94 14.59
N GLN A 112 -5.13 11.20 14.26
CA GLN A 112 -5.38 9.87 14.78
C GLN A 112 -4.56 8.78 14.07
N LEU A 113 -4.19 9.01 12.80
CA LEU A 113 -3.61 8.03 11.88
C LEU A 113 -2.10 8.21 11.65
N ALA A 114 -1.61 9.44 11.76
CA ALA A 114 -0.22 9.82 11.50
C ALA A 114 0.51 10.23 12.78
N ALA A 115 1.85 10.31 12.69
CA ALA A 115 2.67 10.85 13.75
C ALA A 115 2.43 12.37 13.91
N PRO A 116 2.42 12.93 15.13
CA PRO A 116 2.11 14.34 15.36
C PRO A 116 2.96 15.31 14.54
N VAL A 117 4.28 15.04 14.41
CA VAL A 117 5.20 15.86 13.60
C VAL A 117 4.74 15.92 12.14
N ARG A 118 4.27 14.80 11.60
CA ARG A 118 3.80 14.73 10.21
C ARG A 118 2.47 15.44 10.02
N THR A 119 1.56 15.34 10.98
CA THR A 119 0.31 16.11 10.95
C THR A 119 0.60 17.61 10.94
N LYS A 120 1.62 18.06 11.71
CA LYS A 120 2.08 19.46 11.69
C LYS A 120 2.71 19.88 10.37
N ASP A 121 3.52 19.02 9.74
CA ASP A 121 4.07 19.31 8.41
C ASP A 121 2.95 19.45 7.37
N VAL A 122 1.93 18.57 7.42
CA VAL A 122 0.77 18.65 6.53
C VAL A 122 -0.05 19.91 6.78
N GLU A 123 -0.29 20.29 8.04
CA GLU A 123 -0.96 21.53 8.42
C GLU A 123 -0.30 22.75 7.79
N GLN A 124 1.03 22.88 7.93
CA GLN A 124 1.80 23.98 7.35
C GLN A 124 1.68 24.03 5.82
N LEU A 125 1.77 22.87 5.15
CA LEU A 125 1.63 22.81 3.69
C LEU A 125 0.23 23.24 3.23
N LEU A 126 -0.82 22.81 3.94
CA LEU A 126 -2.20 23.20 3.64
C LEU A 126 -2.46 24.69 3.91
N GLU A 127 -1.88 25.26 4.98
CA GLU A 127 -1.93 26.70 5.26
C GLU A 127 -1.29 27.54 4.16
N LEU A 128 -0.23 27.02 3.53
CA LEU A 128 0.46 27.65 2.40
C LEU A 128 -0.25 27.44 1.06
N GLY A 129 -1.35 26.67 1.02
CA GLY A 129 -2.04 26.31 -0.22
C GLY A 129 -1.34 25.21 -1.03
N ASP A 130 -0.32 24.57 -0.46
CA ASP A 130 0.49 23.55 -1.13
C ASP A 130 -0.08 22.14 -0.93
N ALA A 131 -1.26 21.92 -1.53
CA ALA A 131 -1.97 20.66 -1.46
C ALA A 131 -1.18 19.49 -2.06
N GLN A 132 -0.35 19.74 -3.08
CA GLN A 132 0.43 18.70 -3.74
C GLN A 132 1.47 18.12 -2.79
N ASN A 133 2.29 18.96 -2.16
CA ASN A 133 3.28 18.49 -1.21
C ASN A 133 2.62 17.93 0.07
N ALA A 134 1.44 18.45 0.46
CA ALA A 134 0.66 17.89 1.57
C ALA A 134 0.25 16.43 1.28
N VAL A 135 -0.31 16.16 0.09
CA VAL A 135 -0.61 14.79 -0.36
C VAL A 135 0.65 13.95 -0.35
N GLU A 136 1.81 14.52 -0.70
CA GLU A 136 3.06 13.79 -0.71
C GLU A 136 3.49 13.26 0.67
N ARG A 137 3.03 13.88 1.76
CA ARG A 137 3.31 13.46 3.14
C ARG A 137 2.30 12.46 3.72
N VAL A 138 1.20 12.15 3.01
CA VAL A 138 0.14 11.25 3.48
C VAL A 138 0.21 9.90 2.77
N THR A 139 0.11 8.82 3.53
CA THR A 139 0.18 7.45 3.00
C THR A 139 -1.15 7.02 2.37
N PRO A 140 -1.15 6.09 1.39
CA PRO A 140 -2.37 5.53 0.82
C PRO A 140 -3.38 4.98 1.84
N SER A 141 -2.90 4.32 2.91
CA SER A 141 -3.76 3.84 4.00
C SER A 141 -4.38 5.00 4.80
N GLU A 142 -3.64 6.08 5.03
CA GLU A 142 -4.20 7.28 5.67
C GLU A 142 -5.22 7.99 4.78
N LEU A 143 -4.99 8.10 3.47
CA LEU A 143 -5.97 8.67 2.54
C LEU A 143 -7.27 7.87 2.54
N PHE A 144 -7.15 6.54 2.54
CA PHE A 144 -8.30 5.64 2.62
C PHE A 144 -9.12 5.86 3.89
N LEU A 145 -8.44 5.96 5.04
CA LEU A 145 -9.08 6.16 6.34
C LEU A 145 -9.61 7.57 6.55
N LEU A 146 -8.94 8.58 6.02
CA LEU A 146 -9.42 9.96 5.99
C LEU A 146 -10.74 10.05 5.22
N ALA A 147 -10.79 9.43 4.03
CA ALA A 147 -12.01 9.37 3.22
C ALA A 147 -13.14 8.66 3.97
N ARG A 148 -12.86 7.55 4.67
CA ARG A 148 -13.83 6.87 5.52
C ARG A 148 -14.39 7.81 6.58
N GLU A 149 -13.52 8.44 7.36
CA GLU A 149 -13.90 9.27 8.50
C GLU A 149 -14.76 10.46 8.09
N VAL A 150 -14.35 11.18 7.04
CA VAL A 150 -15.12 12.33 6.56
C VAL A 150 -16.44 11.91 5.92
N THR A 151 -16.48 10.80 5.17
CA THR A 151 -17.74 10.25 4.61
C THR A 151 -18.72 9.86 5.71
N THR A 152 -18.23 9.35 6.85
CA THR A 152 -19.08 9.02 8.00
C THR A 152 -19.62 10.24 8.73
N ARG A 153 -18.86 11.33 8.82
CA ARG A 153 -19.29 12.59 9.44
C ARG A 153 -20.27 13.36 8.56
N HIS A 154 -20.05 13.38 7.25
CA HIS A 154 -20.84 14.12 6.26
C HIS A 154 -21.82 13.23 5.51
N ARG A 155 -22.60 12.42 6.24
CA ARG A 155 -23.57 11.51 5.60
C ARG A 155 -24.64 12.27 4.80
N ASP A 156 -25.01 13.47 5.24
CA ASP A 156 -26.11 14.25 4.64
C ASP A 156 -25.62 15.31 3.62
N GLU A 157 -24.36 15.73 3.70
CA GLU A 157 -23.73 16.73 2.81
C GLU A 157 -22.56 16.10 2.03
N THR A 158 -22.79 14.92 1.46
CA THR A 158 -21.70 14.17 0.84
C THR A 158 -21.35 14.72 -0.54
N SER A 159 -20.07 14.96 -0.79
CA SER A 159 -19.56 15.28 -2.12
C SER A 159 -19.99 14.23 -3.16
N PRO A 160 -19.97 14.53 -4.48
CA PRO A 160 -20.34 13.55 -5.51
C PRO A 160 -19.57 12.23 -5.37
N VAL A 161 -18.27 12.28 -5.06
CA VAL A 161 -17.43 11.10 -4.86
C VAL A 161 -17.84 10.34 -3.60
N GLY A 162 -18.12 11.03 -2.49
CA GLY A 162 -18.59 10.37 -1.27
C GLY A 162 -19.99 9.75 -1.45
N SER A 163 -20.87 10.36 -2.24
CA SER A 163 -22.18 9.79 -2.58
C SER A 163 -22.07 8.50 -3.39
N GLU A 164 -21.07 8.41 -4.28
CA GLU A 164 -20.76 7.22 -5.07
C GLU A 164 -20.19 6.08 -4.18
N ILE A 165 -19.30 6.43 -3.24
CA ILE A 165 -18.79 5.51 -2.21
C ILE A 165 -19.94 4.87 -1.42
N GLN A 166 -20.90 5.70 -0.98
CA GLN A 166 -22.06 5.22 -0.22
C GLN A 166 -22.98 4.36 -1.09
N ARG A 167 -23.22 4.76 -2.35
CA ARG A 167 -24.06 4.02 -3.29
C ARG A 167 -23.52 2.61 -3.54
N LEU A 168 -22.24 2.47 -3.86
CA LEU A 168 -21.62 1.15 -4.08
C LEU A 168 -21.70 0.25 -2.84
N ALA A 169 -21.55 0.82 -1.65
CA ALA A 169 -21.71 0.08 -0.40
C ALA A 169 -23.17 -0.36 -0.16
N GLN A 170 -24.15 0.42 -0.61
CA GLN A 170 -25.58 0.07 -0.54
C GLN A 170 -25.98 -0.97 -1.60
N ASP A 171 -25.42 -0.88 -2.81
CA ASP A 171 -25.71 -1.78 -3.93
C ASP A 171 -25.16 -3.19 -3.68
N SER A 172 -24.05 -3.33 -2.95
CA SER A 172 -23.39 -4.61 -2.70
C SER A 172 -22.84 -4.71 -1.28
N PRO A 173 -23.70 -4.71 -0.24
CA PRO A 173 -23.28 -4.56 1.16
C PRO A 173 -22.44 -5.72 1.70
N GLN A 174 -22.52 -6.91 1.09
CA GLN A 174 -21.71 -8.07 1.48
C GLN A 174 -20.29 -8.01 0.90
N GLU A 175 -20.11 -7.35 -0.25
CA GLU A 175 -18.82 -7.30 -0.96
C GLU A 175 -18.09 -5.97 -0.75
N VAL A 176 -18.85 -4.87 -0.67
CA VAL A 176 -18.35 -3.50 -0.62
C VAL A 176 -18.60 -2.94 0.78
N ASN A 177 -17.72 -3.34 1.69
CA ASN A 177 -17.67 -2.82 3.06
C ASN A 177 -16.23 -2.91 3.57
N TYR A 178 -15.93 -2.22 4.68
CA TYR A 178 -14.57 -2.18 5.21
C TYR A 178 -14.01 -3.55 5.62
N GLU A 179 -14.83 -4.50 6.07
CA GLU A 179 -14.38 -5.84 6.43
C GLU A 179 -13.99 -6.65 5.18
N ALA A 180 -14.81 -6.61 4.14
CA ALA A 180 -14.54 -7.26 2.87
C ALA A 180 -13.30 -6.68 2.18
N ILE A 181 -13.13 -5.36 2.22
CA ILE A 181 -11.95 -4.66 1.69
C ILE A 181 -10.71 -4.95 2.51
N SER A 182 -10.83 -5.04 3.84
CA SER A 182 -9.76 -5.48 4.74
C SER A 182 -9.27 -6.88 4.37
N ARG A 183 -10.17 -7.84 4.15
CA ARG A 183 -9.82 -9.19 3.70
C ARG A 183 -9.24 -9.25 2.29
N ALA A 184 -9.68 -8.36 1.40
CA ALA A 184 -9.26 -8.33 0.00
C ALA A 184 -7.87 -7.68 -0.19
N PHE A 185 -7.66 -6.52 0.43
CA PHE A 185 -6.49 -5.66 0.22
C PHE A 185 -5.62 -5.50 1.47
N GLY A 186 -5.93 -6.18 2.57
CA GLY A 186 -5.10 -6.20 3.77
C GLY A 186 -3.76 -6.90 3.57
N THR A 187 -2.99 -6.93 4.65
CA THR A 187 -1.67 -7.59 4.69
C THR A 187 -1.65 -8.63 5.81
N PRO A 188 -0.90 -9.72 5.68
CA PRO A 188 -0.75 -10.69 6.77
C PRO A 188 0.01 -10.07 7.95
N LYS A 189 -0.42 -10.35 9.17
CA LYS A 189 0.09 -9.76 10.42
C LYS A 189 0.52 -10.82 11.45
N PRO A 190 1.46 -11.71 11.11
CA PRO A 190 1.81 -12.81 12.02
C PRO A 190 2.45 -12.35 13.34
N THR A 191 3.06 -11.17 13.40
CA THR A 191 3.62 -10.62 14.66
C THR A 191 2.59 -9.77 15.40
N LEU A 192 1.86 -8.92 14.69
CA LEU A 192 0.88 -8.01 15.29
C LEU A 192 -0.45 -8.68 15.68
N ALA A 193 -0.90 -9.67 14.90
CA ALA A 193 -2.20 -10.33 15.07
C ALA A 193 -2.12 -11.86 15.23
N ASN A 194 -0.91 -12.45 15.20
CA ASN A 194 -0.71 -13.90 15.21
C ASN A 194 -1.48 -14.63 14.08
N SER A 195 -1.73 -13.94 12.95
CA SER A 195 -2.51 -14.45 11.82
C SER A 195 -1.87 -14.11 10.48
N TYR A 196 -2.04 -15.02 9.50
CA TYR A 196 -1.72 -14.77 8.09
C TYR A 196 -2.96 -14.41 7.27
N GLU A 197 -4.14 -14.31 7.90
CA GLU A 197 -5.31 -13.74 7.23
C GLU A 197 -4.98 -12.28 6.85
N PRO A 198 -5.17 -11.88 5.58
CA PRO A 198 -4.98 -10.49 5.20
C PRO A 198 -5.98 -9.60 5.93
N GLU A 199 -5.48 -8.57 6.59
CA GLU A 199 -6.31 -7.58 7.26
C GLU A 199 -5.67 -6.18 7.23
N LEU A 200 -6.52 -5.17 7.36
CA LEU A 200 -6.19 -3.77 7.61
C LEU A 200 -6.45 -3.48 9.09
N LEU A 201 -5.37 -3.41 9.87
CA LEU A 201 -5.40 -3.05 11.29
C LEU A 201 -5.59 -1.54 11.52
N ASN A 202 -5.34 -0.71 10.49
CA ASN A 202 -5.50 0.74 10.56
C ASN A 202 -4.65 1.39 11.66
N LEU A 203 -3.47 0.81 11.89
CA LEU A 203 -2.52 1.29 12.89
C LEU A 203 -1.64 2.39 12.29
N ARG A 204 -1.13 3.25 13.18
CA ARG A 204 -0.04 4.16 12.80
C ARG A 204 1.18 3.33 12.41
N THR A 205 1.96 3.83 11.46
CA THR A 205 3.27 3.24 11.17
C THR A 205 4.12 3.31 12.45
N PHE A 206 4.58 2.16 12.93
CA PHE A 206 5.41 2.09 14.13
C PHE A 206 6.81 2.63 13.83
N PRO A 207 7.45 3.35 14.77
CA PRO A 207 8.84 3.72 14.64
C PRO A 207 9.74 2.48 14.72
N THR A 208 11.03 2.64 14.40
CA THR A 208 12.02 1.60 14.68
C THR A 208 12.19 1.45 16.19
N LEU A 209 12.50 0.22 16.61
CA LEU A 209 12.75 -0.09 18.01
C LEU A 209 14.25 -0.35 18.17
N MET A 210 14.88 0.37 19.09
CA MET A 210 16.30 0.21 19.44
C MET A 210 17.27 0.36 18.26
N GLY A 211 16.92 1.12 17.21
CA GLY A 211 17.79 1.33 16.06
C GLY A 211 17.92 0.12 15.14
N TYR A 212 16.91 -0.77 15.10
CA TYR A 212 16.78 -1.84 14.12
C TYR A 212 15.45 -1.72 13.38
N SER A 213 15.45 -2.07 12.08
CA SER A 213 14.20 -2.38 11.40
C SER A 213 13.53 -3.51 12.17
N SER A 214 12.21 -3.45 12.27
CA SER A 214 11.46 -4.50 12.95
C SER A 214 10.33 -4.96 12.07
N ARG A 215 10.04 -6.25 12.16
CA ARG A 215 8.85 -6.83 11.57
C ARG A 215 7.56 -6.15 12.03
N ILE A 216 7.52 -5.55 13.22
CA ILE A 216 6.38 -4.73 13.71
C ILE A 216 6.19 -3.49 12.83
N MET A 217 7.27 -2.75 12.54
CA MET A 217 7.21 -1.61 11.64
C MET A 217 6.81 -2.06 10.22
N ALA A 218 7.44 -3.12 9.70
CA ALA A 218 7.11 -3.64 8.38
C ALA A 218 5.64 -4.08 8.29
N GLU A 219 5.14 -4.83 9.27
CA GLU A 219 3.74 -5.25 9.33
C GLU A 219 2.83 -4.04 9.45
N SER A 220 3.18 -2.96 10.15
CA SER A 220 2.34 -1.75 10.23
C SER A 220 2.16 -0.99 8.91
N TRP A 221 2.92 -1.33 7.86
CA TRP A 221 2.79 -0.71 6.54
C TRP A 221 1.69 -1.36 5.70
N GLU A 222 0.55 -0.68 5.54
CA GLU A 222 -0.66 -1.20 4.86
C GLU A 222 -0.96 -0.53 3.51
N SER A 223 -0.03 0.29 3.02
CA SER A 223 -0.31 1.23 1.94
C SER A 223 -0.18 0.66 0.52
N ASN A 224 0.67 -0.36 0.32
CA ASN A 224 1.03 -0.82 -1.03
C ASN A 224 -0.18 -1.35 -1.81
N THR A 225 -0.91 -2.29 -1.21
CA THR A 225 -2.04 -2.98 -1.82
C THR A 225 -3.18 -2.01 -2.14
N LEU A 226 -3.49 -1.09 -1.23
CA LEU A 226 -4.48 -0.02 -1.46
C LEU A 226 -4.06 0.91 -2.60
N TYR A 227 -2.78 1.27 -2.68
CA TYR A 227 -2.27 2.10 -3.76
C TYR A 227 -2.37 1.39 -5.12
N TRP A 228 -1.97 0.13 -5.20
CA TRP A 228 -2.06 -0.65 -6.42
C TRP A 228 -3.50 -0.91 -6.86
N ALA A 229 -4.42 -1.10 -5.91
CA ALA A 229 -5.84 -1.22 -6.18
C ALA A 229 -6.37 0.06 -6.86
N ALA A 230 -6.08 1.22 -6.28
CA ALA A 230 -6.49 2.49 -6.87
C ALA A 230 -5.83 2.77 -8.23
N LEU A 231 -4.56 2.38 -8.40
CA LEU A 231 -3.89 2.48 -9.70
C LEU A 231 -4.54 1.57 -10.75
N ALA A 232 -4.91 0.35 -10.37
CA ALA A 232 -5.58 -0.57 -11.26
C ALA A 232 -6.99 -0.10 -11.65
N ASP A 233 -7.75 0.48 -10.71
CA ASP A 233 -9.02 1.16 -10.98
C ASP A 233 -8.83 2.31 -11.98
N GLU A 234 -7.85 3.19 -11.75
CA GLU A 234 -7.51 4.32 -12.63
C GLU A 234 -7.18 3.86 -14.06
N LEU A 235 -6.53 2.71 -14.19
CA LEU A 235 -6.13 2.12 -15.48
C LEU A 235 -7.23 1.24 -16.10
N ALA A 236 -8.35 1.05 -15.41
CA ALA A 236 -9.45 0.17 -15.80
C ALA A 236 -9.00 -1.29 -16.03
N LEU A 237 -8.11 -1.81 -15.17
CA LEU A 237 -7.65 -3.20 -15.23
C LEU A 237 -8.71 -4.15 -14.68
N ALA A 238 -8.77 -5.36 -15.24
CA ALA A 238 -9.62 -6.40 -14.68
C ALA A 238 -9.03 -6.92 -13.34
N PRO A 239 -9.85 -7.28 -12.33
CA PRO A 239 -9.34 -7.80 -11.06
C PRO A 239 -8.43 -9.03 -11.20
N ALA A 240 -8.66 -9.86 -12.22
CA ALA A 240 -7.81 -11.01 -12.51
C ALA A 240 -6.35 -10.62 -12.83
N GLU A 241 -6.12 -9.47 -13.45
CA GLU A 241 -4.78 -8.98 -13.79
C GLU A 241 -3.95 -8.62 -12.55
N LEU A 242 -4.59 -8.32 -11.41
CA LEU A 242 -3.91 -7.98 -10.17
C LEU A 242 -2.95 -9.07 -9.69
N ASN A 243 -3.26 -10.34 -9.97
CA ASN A 243 -2.39 -11.48 -9.63
C ASN A 243 -1.01 -11.43 -10.30
N VAL A 244 -0.90 -10.72 -11.42
CA VAL A 244 0.37 -10.52 -12.15
C VAL A 244 0.93 -9.14 -11.87
N ARG A 245 0.09 -8.11 -11.93
CA ARG A 245 0.51 -6.70 -11.83
C ARG A 245 1.01 -6.33 -10.43
N ILE A 246 0.30 -6.68 -9.37
CA ILE A 246 0.67 -6.31 -8.00
C ILE A 246 2.05 -6.86 -7.62
N PRO A 247 2.36 -8.15 -7.87
CA PRO A 247 3.71 -8.65 -7.68
C PRO A 247 4.79 -7.91 -8.48
N GLN A 248 4.53 -7.62 -9.76
CA GLN A 248 5.49 -6.91 -10.61
C GLN A 248 5.75 -5.48 -10.13
N TRP A 249 4.70 -4.73 -9.80
CA TRP A 249 4.84 -3.37 -9.28
C TRP A 249 5.48 -3.35 -7.90
N THR A 250 5.22 -4.37 -7.08
CA THR A 250 5.85 -4.50 -5.75
C THR A 250 7.33 -4.82 -5.86
N GLN A 251 7.73 -5.66 -6.82
CA GLN A 251 9.13 -5.89 -7.13
C GLN A 251 9.82 -4.59 -7.54
N GLN A 252 9.26 -3.85 -8.51
CA GLN A 252 9.80 -2.56 -8.95
C GLN A 252 9.89 -1.54 -7.81
N LEU A 253 8.86 -1.49 -6.96
CA LEU A 253 8.84 -0.66 -5.76
C LEU A 253 10.05 -0.97 -4.89
N VAL A 254 10.25 -2.24 -4.56
CA VAL A 254 11.35 -2.68 -3.70
C VAL A 254 12.70 -2.33 -4.33
N GLU A 255 12.89 -2.62 -5.62
CA GLU A 255 14.12 -2.32 -6.35
C GLU A 255 14.45 -0.81 -6.39
N HIS A 256 13.43 0.06 -6.30
CA HIS A 256 13.60 1.51 -6.29
C HIS A 256 13.65 2.15 -4.89
N ILE A 257 13.49 1.39 -3.80
CA ILE A 257 13.63 1.95 -2.45
C ILE A 257 15.06 2.43 -2.24
N PHE A 258 15.19 3.72 -1.95
CA PHE A 258 16.44 4.35 -1.55
C PHE A 258 16.24 5.08 -0.23
N ALA A 259 16.55 4.40 0.86
CA ALA A 259 16.31 4.84 2.23
C ALA A 259 17.63 4.93 3.00
N SER A 260 17.89 6.09 3.61
CA SER A 260 19.19 6.38 4.25
C SER A 260 19.24 5.95 5.73
N HIS A 261 18.07 5.70 6.34
CA HIS A 261 17.94 5.23 7.72
C HIS A 261 16.75 4.28 7.87
N LEU A 262 16.67 3.59 9.00
CA LEU A 262 15.72 2.51 9.24
C LEU A 262 14.25 2.96 9.33
N GLU A 263 13.99 4.25 9.58
CA GLU A 263 12.63 4.83 9.68
C GLU A 263 12.20 5.58 8.42
N ASP A 264 12.89 5.38 7.29
CA ASP A 264 12.65 6.14 6.06
C ASP A 264 11.42 5.65 5.28
N TRP A 265 10.25 5.61 5.93
CA TRP A 265 8.98 5.37 5.26
C TRP A 265 8.68 6.42 4.15
N PRO A 266 9.14 7.69 4.19
CA PRO A 266 8.98 8.61 3.06
C PRO A 266 9.67 8.11 1.80
N ALA A 267 10.85 7.49 1.91
CA ALA A 267 11.52 6.87 0.76
C ALA A 267 10.71 5.70 0.17
N VAL A 268 10.06 4.91 1.02
CA VAL A 268 9.14 3.84 0.58
C VAL A 268 7.97 4.43 -0.19
N LEU A 269 7.33 5.48 0.36
CA LEU A 269 6.22 6.18 -0.29
C LEU A 269 6.65 6.83 -1.61
N LYS A 270 7.84 7.42 -1.66
CA LYS A 270 8.41 8.02 -2.87
C LYS A 270 8.62 6.97 -3.94
N SER A 271 9.19 5.82 -3.59
CA SER A 271 9.36 4.70 -4.52
C SER A 271 8.01 4.17 -5.02
N LEU A 272 7.01 4.09 -4.14
CA LEU A 272 5.66 3.64 -4.49
C LEU A 272 5.04 4.54 -5.57
N ARG A 273 5.15 5.85 -5.39
CA ARG A 273 4.68 6.84 -6.37
C ARG A 273 5.47 6.82 -7.65
N LEU A 274 6.80 6.72 -7.57
CA LEU A 274 7.67 6.64 -8.75
C LEU A 274 7.23 5.51 -9.69
N VAL A 275 7.00 4.31 -9.13
CA VAL A 275 6.52 3.16 -9.91
C VAL A 275 5.11 3.40 -10.44
N GLY A 276 4.21 3.95 -9.62
CA GLY A 276 2.86 4.30 -10.08
C GLY A 276 2.87 5.28 -11.26
N ASP A 277 3.72 6.30 -11.22
CA ASP A 277 3.83 7.31 -12.26
C ASP A 277 4.47 6.77 -13.55
N ASP A 278 5.46 5.88 -13.42
CA ASP A 278 6.02 5.14 -14.56
C ASP A 278 4.93 4.29 -15.24
N VAL A 279 4.13 3.55 -14.46
CA VAL A 279 3.01 2.75 -14.98
C VAL A 279 1.97 3.64 -15.69
N ARG A 280 1.59 4.77 -15.09
CA ARG A 280 0.69 5.76 -15.74
C ARG A 280 1.27 6.27 -17.05
N SER A 281 2.55 6.60 -17.08
CA SER A 281 3.24 7.11 -18.28
C SER A 281 3.23 6.08 -19.41
N LYS A 282 3.55 4.82 -19.11
CA LYS A 282 3.54 3.70 -20.06
C LYS A 282 2.14 3.42 -20.60
N SER A 283 1.12 3.46 -19.73
CA SER A 283 -0.27 3.29 -20.15
C SER A 283 -0.74 4.41 -21.10
N ARG A 284 -0.40 5.68 -20.78
CA ARG A 284 -0.70 6.82 -21.67
C ARG A 284 -0.01 6.68 -23.03
N ALA A 285 1.26 6.27 -23.05
CA ALA A 285 2.00 6.05 -24.31
C ALA A 285 1.41 4.89 -25.15
N ALA A 286 1.01 3.79 -24.50
CA ALA A 286 0.36 2.66 -25.17
C ALA A 286 -1.01 3.06 -25.77
N ARG A 287 -1.82 3.84 -25.05
CA ARG A 287 -3.11 4.35 -25.57
C ARG A 287 -2.94 5.31 -26.75
N ALA A 288 -1.86 6.09 -26.77
CA ALA A 288 -1.54 7.02 -27.86
C ALA A 288 -1.08 6.33 -29.15
N THR A 289 -0.58 5.09 -29.06
CA THR A 289 -0.05 4.32 -30.20
C THR A 289 -1.05 3.34 -30.80
N ASP A 290 -2.24 3.19 -30.21
CA ASP A 290 -3.30 2.30 -30.71
C ASP A 290 -4.13 3.01 -31.82
N PRO A 291 -4.08 2.54 -33.08
CA PRO A 291 -4.71 3.22 -34.23
C PRO A 291 -6.24 3.32 -34.15
N LYS A 292 -6.90 2.55 -33.27
CA LYS A 292 -8.35 2.69 -33.03
C LYS A 292 -8.73 3.94 -32.24
N THR A 293 -7.81 4.51 -31.45
CA THR A 293 -8.04 5.73 -30.66
C THR A 293 -7.69 6.99 -31.46
N ALA A 294 -6.71 6.88 -32.37
CA ALA A 294 -6.35 7.97 -33.30
C ALA A 294 -7.51 8.35 -34.24
N ALA A 295 -8.39 7.40 -34.56
CA ALA A 295 -9.57 7.64 -35.42
C ALA A 295 -10.69 8.47 -34.75
N PHE A 296 -10.71 8.61 -33.42
CA PHE A 296 -11.70 9.44 -32.72
C PHE A 296 -11.29 10.91 -32.60
N LEU A 297 -10.04 11.25 -32.89
CA LEU A 297 -9.56 12.64 -32.91
C LEU A 297 -9.70 13.30 -34.30
N ASP A 298 -10.19 12.56 -35.30
CA ASP A 298 -10.23 12.99 -36.71
C ASP A 298 -11.67 13.12 -37.23
N PHE A 299 -12.60 13.59 -36.38
CA PHE A 299 -13.88 14.13 -36.83
C PHE A 299 -13.76 15.65 -36.98
N PRO A 300 -13.55 16.18 -38.20
CA PRO A 300 -13.69 17.61 -38.43
C PRO A 300 -15.16 17.99 -38.28
N ASN A 301 -15.45 18.92 -37.37
CA ASN A 301 -16.72 19.63 -37.32
C ASN A 301 -17.10 20.12 -38.73
N ARG A 302 -18.22 19.62 -39.25
CA ARG A 302 -19.00 20.22 -40.32
C ARG A 302 -20.45 20.30 -39.89
#